data_AF-A0A7C9E4Y6-F1
#
_entry.id   AF-A0A7C9E4Y6-F1
#
_cell.length_a   1.000
_cell.length_b   1.000
_cell.length_c   1.000
_cell.angle_alpha   90.00
_cell.angle_beta   90.00
_cell.angle_gamma   90.00
#
_symmetry.space_group_name_H-M   'P 1'
#
loop_
_entity.id
_entity.type
_entity.pdbx_description
1 polymer ?
#
loop_
_entity_poly.entity_id
_entity_poly.type
_entity_poly.pdbx_seq_one_letter_code
_entity_poly.pdbx_strand_id
1 'polypeptide(L)'
;FRLLMSIASDSKVFRVICFDRAAKVLFGCSAEEFFDFAKLHPFSAANAGRILEGAMFQMTLSKPKKGNAEHLRVVSIFPLSSGYCPVMKSLKELYGMYVDS
;
A
#
# COMPACT_ATOMS: atom_id res chain seq x y z
N PHE A 1 3.94 1.03 -9.25
CA PHE A 1 3.65 0.02 -8.20
C PHE A 1 2.80 -1.12 -8.76
N ARG A 2 3.19 -2.38 -8.49
CA ARG A 2 2.35 -3.56 -8.69
C ARG A 2 2.31 -4.35 -7.39
N LEU A 3 1.38 -4.01 -6.50
CA LEU A 3 1.28 -4.61 -5.18
C LEU A 3 0.33 -5.80 -5.22
N LEU A 4 0.79 -6.96 -4.75
CA LEU A 4 -0.05 -8.11 -4.49
C LEU A 4 -0.25 -8.22 -2.99
N MET A 5 -1.49 -8.04 -2.53
CA MET A 5 -1.81 -7.96 -1.11
C MET A 5 -2.99 -8.88 -0.77
N SER A 6 -2.97 -9.44 0.43
CA SER A 6 -4.13 -10.09 1.02
C SER A 6 -4.96 -9.04 1.75
N ILE A 7 -6.27 -9.06 1.55
CA ILE A 7 -7.21 -8.26 2.34
C ILE A 7 -8.20 -9.19 3.03
N ALA A 8 -8.59 -8.81 4.24
CA ALA A 8 -9.64 -9.46 4.99
C ALA A 8 -10.92 -8.60 4.90
N SER A 9 -12.04 -9.23 4.56
CA SER A 9 -13.36 -8.70 4.89
C SER A 9 -13.90 -9.41 6.13
N ASP A 10 -15.11 -9.02 6.54
CA ASP A 10 -15.91 -9.68 7.57
C ASP A 10 -15.97 -11.22 7.49
N SER A 11 -15.92 -11.79 6.29
CA SER A 11 -16.26 -13.19 6.01
C SER A 11 -15.14 -13.98 5.33
N LYS A 12 -14.12 -13.31 4.77
CA LYS A 12 -13.08 -13.99 3.99
C LYS A 12 -11.80 -13.18 3.84
N VAL A 13 -10.71 -13.91 3.63
CA VAL A 13 -9.43 -13.35 3.19
C VAL A 13 -9.23 -13.71 1.72
N PHE A 14 -8.85 -12.74 0.90
CA PHE A 14 -8.56 -12.98 -0.51
C PHE A 14 -7.50 -12.02 -1.04
N ARG A 15 -6.84 -12.43 -2.14
CA ARG A 15 -5.74 -11.66 -2.75
C ARG A 15 -6.27 -10.67 -3.77
N VAL A 16 -5.76 -9.46 -3.72
CA VAL A 16 -6.03 -8.39 -4.69
C VAL A 16 -4.73 -7.83 -5.23
N ILE A 17 -4.81 -7.24 -6.42
CA ILE A 17 -3.71 -6.52 -7.03
C ILE A 17 -4.02 -5.02 -7.08
N CYS A 18 -3.09 -4.21 -6.60
CA CYS A 18 -3.20 -2.76 -6.54
C CYS A 18 -2.11 -2.11 -7.40
N PHE A 19 -2.54 -1.23 -8.30
CA PHE A 19 -1.67 -0.52 -9.24
C PHE A 19 -1.51 0.94 -8.84
N ASP A 20 -0.53 1.60 -9.47
CA ASP A 20 0.03 2.92 -9.18
C ASP A 20 -0.95 3.93 -8.56
N ARG A 21 -2.09 4.22 -9.19
CA ARG A 21 -2.99 5.25 -8.67
C ARG A 21 -3.50 4.95 -7.26
N ALA A 22 -3.98 3.72 -7.02
CA ALA A 22 -4.46 3.31 -5.70
C ALA A 22 -3.29 3.03 -4.75
N ALA A 23 -2.19 2.48 -5.25
CA ALA A 23 -1.00 2.20 -4.44
C ALA A 23 -0.36 3.49 -3.88
N LYS A 24 -0.42 4.61 -4.62
CA LYS A 24 0.05 5.91 -4.15
C LYS A 24 -0.69 6.40 -2.90
N VAL A 25 -1.97 6.05 -2.73
CA VAL A 25 -2.74 6.40 -1.51
C VAL A 25 -2.19 5.63 -0.30
N LEU A 26 -1.89 4.34 -0.46
CA LEU A 26 -1.28 3.53 0.58
C LEU A 26 0.12 4.08 0.95
N PHE A 27 0.93 4.32 -0.07
CA PHE A 27 2.34 4.64 0.14
C PHE A 27 2.63 6.11 0.43
N GLY A 28 1.76 7.03 0.00
CA GLY A 28 1.99 8.48 0.10
C GLY A 28 3.11 8.99 -0.79
N CYS A 29 3.57 8.19 -1.76
CA CYS A 29 4.63 8.52 -2.70
C CYS A 29 4.45 7.70 -3.99
N SER A 30 5.23 8.01 -5.01
CA SER A 30 5.38 7.24 -6.23
C SER A 30 6.23 5.97 -6.05
N ALA A 31 6.19 5.08 -7.04
CA ALA A 31 6.97 3.85 -7.01
C ALA A 31 8.47 4.10 -7.15
N GLU A 32 8.84 5.14 -7.91
CA GLU A 32 10.23 5.56 -8.11
C GLU A 32 10.81 6.12 -6.80
N GLU A 33 10.10 7.06 -6.16
CA GLU A 33 10.50 7.60 -4.85
C GLU A 33 10.66 6.50 -3.79
N PHE A 34 9.72 5.55 -3.72
CA PHE A 34 9.85 4.41 -2.80
C PHE A 34 11.03 3.51 -3.16
N PHE A 35 11.28 3.27 -4.45
CA PHE A 35 12.39 2.45 -4.91
C PHE A 35 13.74 3.08 -4.54
N ASP A 36 13.90 4.37 -4.76
CA ASP A 36 15.12 5.09 -4.41
C ASP A 36 15.34 5.14 -2.89
N PHE A 37 14.28 5.35 -2.11
CA PHE A 37 14.35 5.24 -0.66
C PHE A 37 14.78 3.84 -0.20
N ALA A 38 14.20 2.80 -0.78
CA ALA A 38 14.48 1.41 -0.41
C ALA A 38 15.93 0.97 -0.74
N LYS A 39 16.61 1.62 -1.70
CA LYS A 39 18.04 1.38 -1.95
C LYS A 39 18.92 1.80 -0.77
N LEU A 40 18.57 2.90 -0.10
CA LEU A 40 19.33 3.46 1.00
C LEU A 40 18.96 2.86 2.35
N HIS A 41 17.74 2.33 2.46
CA HIS A 41 17.18 1.80 3.69
C HIS A 41 16.78 0.33 3.53
N PRO A 42 17.73 -0.60 3.78
CA PRO A 42 17.45 -2.03 3.81
C PRO A 42 16.26 -2.31 4.73
N PHE A 43 15.37 -3.22 4.35
CA PHE A 43 14.11 -3.56 5.04
C PHE A 43 12.93 -2.59 4.85
N SER A 44 13.05 -1.52 4.06
CA SER A 44 11.91 -0.62 3.76
C SER A 44 10.68 -1.35 3.22
N ALA A 45 10.86 -2.35 2.35
CA ALA A 45 9.76 -3.17 1.84
C ALA A 45 9.10 -4.05 2.92
N ALA A 46 9.91 -4.62 3.83
CA ALA A 46 9.39 -5.45 4.93
C ALA A 46 8.62 -4.59 5.95
N ASN A 47 9.18 -3.42 6.28
CA ASN A 47 8.53 -2.47 7.19
C ASN A 47 7.27 -1.86 6.57
N ALA A 48 7.24 -1.61 5.25
CA ALA A 48 6.03 -1.21 4.55
C ALA A 48 4.90 -2.23 4.72
N GLY A 49 5.22 -3.53 4.65
CA GLY A 49 4.26 -4.60 4.92
C GLY A 49 3.69 -4.53 6.33
N ARG A 50 4.56 -4.36 7.34
CA ARG A 50 4.15 -4.23 8.75
C ARG A 50 3.30 -2.99 9.02
N ILE A 51 3.62 -1.86 8.39
CA ILE A 51 2.85 -0.61 8.53
C ILE A 51 1.44 -0.77 7.95
N LEU A 52 1.30 -1.53 6.86
CA LEU A 52 0.00 -1.78 6.22
C LEU A 52 -0.80 -2.90 6.89
N GLU A 53 -0.17 -3.73 7.72
CA GLU A 53 -0.84 -4.83 8.41
C GLU A 53 -1.85 -4.26 9.42
N GLY A 54 -3.10 -4.74 9.34
CA GLY A 54 -4.20 -4.23 10.19
C GLY A 54 -4.77 -2.87 9.78
N ALA A 55 -4.18 -2.18 8.80
CA ALA A 55 -4.73 -0.91 8.32
C ALA A 55 -6.05 -1.13 7.57
N MET A 56 -7.07 -0.34 7.92
CA MET A 56 -8.42 -0.49 7.39
C MET A 56 -8.74 0.53 6.30
N PHE A 57 -9.29 0.04 5.19
CA PHE A 57 -9.62 0.86 4.02
C PHE A 57 -10.96 0.47 3.43
N GLN A 58 -11.67 1.46 2.88
CA GLN A 58 -12.72 1.23 1.90
C GLN A 58 -12.07 1.01 0.53
N MET A 59 -12.41 -0.08 -0.15
CA MET A 59 -11.87 -0.41 -1.47
C MET A 59 -12.98 -0.71 -2.47
N THR A 60 -12.83 -0.19 -3.69
CA THR A 60 -13.64 -0.63 -4.84
C THR A 60 -12.83 -1.64 -5.64
N LEU A 61 -13.40 -2.83 -5.86
CA LEU A 61 -12.75 -3.91 -6.59
C LEU A 61 -13.43 -4.14 -7.93
N SER A 62 -12.64 -4.52 -8.94
CA SER A 62 -13.15 -4.95 -10.24
C SER A 62 -12.59 -6.31 -10.65
N LYS A 63 -13.39 -7.06 -11.41
CA LYS A 63 -12.92 -8.27 -12.06
C LYS A 63 -11.90 -7.92 -13.15
N PRO A 64 -10.87 -8.75 -13.35
CA PRO A 64 -9.95 -8.58 -14.46
C PRO A 64 -10.68 -8.68 -15.82
N LYS A 65 -10.29 -7.84 -16.78
CA LYS A 65 -10.91 -7.75 -18.12
C LYS A 65 -10.51 -8.87 -19.10
N LYS A 66 -9.45 -9.64 -18.80
CA LYS A 66 -8.90 -10.69 -19.68
C LYS A 66 -8.78 -12.01 -18.93
N GLY A 67 -9.13 -13.11 -19.61
CA GLY A 67 -9.41 -14.44 -19.05
C GLY A 67 -8.29 -15.22 -18.36
N ASN A 68 -7.09 -14.65 -18.19
CA ASN A 68 -5.97 -15.29 -17.48
C ASN A 68 -5.49 -14.51 -16.24
N ALA A 69 -6.07 -13.34 -15.94
CA ALA A 69 -5.73 -12.64 -14.70
C ALA A 69 -6.65 -13.14 -13.59
N GLU A 70 -6.06 -13.73 -12.54
CA GLU A 70 -6.83 -14.38 -11.46
C GLU A 70 -7.23 -13.41 -10.33
N HIS A 71 -6.47 -12.33 -10.14
CA HIS A 71 -6.66 -11.44 -8.99
C HIS A 71 -7.63 -10.30 -9.30
N LEU A 72 -8.52 -10.02 -8.35
CA LEU A 72 -9.34 -8.80 -8.33
C LEU A 72 -8.44 -7.57 -8.31
N ARG A 73 -8.85 -6.52 -9.02
CA ARG A 73 -8.09 -5.27 -9.12
C ARG A 73 -8.68 -4.21 -8.21
N VAL A 74 -7.82 -3.56 -7.41
CA VAL A 74 -8.19 -2.36 -6.67
C VAL A 74 -8.34 -1.20 -7.66
N VAL A 75 -9.54 -0.63 -7.70
CA VAL A 75 -9.89 0.52 -8.56
C VAL A 75 -9.70 1.83 -7.79
N SER A 76 -10.18 1.86 -6.55
CA SER A 76 -10.02 2.98 -5.62
C SER A 76 -9.84 2.45 -4.20
N ILE A 77 -9.18 3.25 -3.37
CA ILE A 77 -8.88 2.93 -1.99
C ILE A 77 -8.92 4.22 -1.16
N PHE A 78 -9.53 4.15 0.02
CA PHE A 78 -9.64 5.28 0.95
C PHE A 78 -9.42 4.76 2.38
N PRO A 79 -8.57 5.40 3.20
CA PRO A 79 -8.40 5.01 4.59
C PRO A 79 -9.70 5.25 5.36
N LEU A 80 -10.08 4.31 6.23
CA LEU A 80 -11.24 4.50 7.10
C LEU A 80 -10.93 5.36 8.33
N SER A 81 -9.65 5.41 8.72
CA SER A 81 -9.18 6.28 9.80
C SER A 81 -8.68 7.62 9.26
N SER A 82 -9.14 8.72 9.85
CA SER A 82 -8.61 10.06 9.59
C SER A 82 -7.16 10.22 10.02
N GLY A 83 -6.68 9.37 10.95
CA GLY A 83 -5.30 9.34 11.42
C GLY A 83 -4.37 8.44 10.61
N TYR A 84 -4.79 7.92 9.45
CA TYR A 84 -3.93 7.07 8.64
C TYR A 84 -2.66 7.82 8.20
N CYS A 85 -1.50 7.27 8.56
CA CYS A 85 -0.21 7.75 8.14
C CYS A 85 0.28 6.93 6.94
N PRO A 86 0.53 7.55 5.77
CA PRO A 86 1.02 6.82 4.60
C PRO A 86 2.38 6.16 4.87
N VAL A 87 2.63 5.03 4.22
CA VAL A 87 3.84 4.20 4.44
C VAL A 87 5.13 5.01 4.36
N MET A 88 5.30 5.86 3.35
CA MET A 88 6.53 6.63 3.17
C MET A 88 6.77 7.59 4.33
N LYS A 89 5.71 8.20 4.87
CA LYS A 89 5.84 9.06 6.04
C LYS A 89 6.31 8.22 7.22
N SER A 90 5.58 7.16 7.58
CA SER A 90 5.94 6.24 8.68
C SER A 90 7.36 5.66 8.57
N LEU A 91 7.81 5.33 7.36
CA LEU A 91 9.19 4.86 7.14
C LEU A 91 10.21 5.96 7.42
N LYS A 92 9.99 7.19 6.95
CA LYS A 92 10.89 8.30 7.26
C LYS A 92 10.98 8.54 8.77
N GLU A 93 9.89 8.43 9.51
CA GLU A 93 9.92 8.52 10.98
C GLU A 93 10.76 7.38 11.59
N LEU A 94 10.53 6.15 11.14
CA LEU A 94 11.22 4.96 11.62
C LEU A 94 12.74 5.03 11.40
N TYR A 95 13.18 5.60 10.27
CA TYR A 95 14.59 5.80 9.96
C TYR A 95 15.15 7.14 10.47
N GLY A 96 14.39 7.89 11.28
CA GLY A 96 14.84 9.13 11.91
C GLY A 96 15.05 10.31 10.95
N MET A 97 14.36 10.34 9.82
CA MET A 97 14.55 11.33 8.75
C MET A 97 13.64 12.57 8.87
N TYR A 98 13.25 12.97 10.08
CA TYR A 98 12.50 14.20 10.25
C TYR A 98 13.38 15.44 10.04
N VAL A 99 12.94 16.31 9.12
CA VAL A 99 13.25 17.74 9.13
C VAL A 99 12.10 18.38 9.90
N ASP A 100 12.39 19.07 10.99
CA ASP A 100 11.41 19.83 11.76
C ASP A 100 10.60 20.75 10.84
N SER A 101 9.29 20.87 11.13
CA SER A 101 8.33 21.67 10.36
C SER A 101 8.57 23.16 10.49
#